data_AF-A0A7Z9XZR1-F1
#
_entry.id   AF-A0A7Z9XZR1-F1
#
_cell.length_a   1.000
_cell.length_b   1.000
_cell.length_c   1.000
_cell.angle_alpha   90.00
_cell.angle_beta   90.00
_cell.angle_gamma   90.00
#
_symmetry.space_group_name_H-M   'P 1'
#
loop_
_entity.id
_entity.type
_entity.pdbx_description
1 polymer ?
#
loop_
_entity_poly.entity_id
_entity_poly.type
_entity_poly.pdbx_seq_one_letter_code
_entity_poly.pdbx_strand_id
1 'polypeptide(L)'
;MAQSLKLWTQGLRGQYFNRLGESWPEVDATFIDMGILTQDQNKDMLAVALISLVNAITGIGEKYQYDPRETEVTGDEWHVIAKNPVLIKPFVFGVKTWRKLGVWLTQATQNLDDFPDQAEAMLNLAEWWYCMVMPKKEIDDISRFRDLTDEEKRLLGSARKEPGKYVEGVVMSDTVTSLFRIVMPGLALALAQTDNDEKVRRHELMKEHNINELQAALMIAKELDEARSQQR
;
A
#
# COMPACT_ATOMS: atom_id res chain seq x y z
N MET A 1 13.55 33.94 -0.97
CA MET A 1 12.09 33.71 -1.06
C MET A 1 11.58 33.82 -2.49
N ALA A 2 11.74 34.95 -3.20
CA ALA A 2 11.28 35.10 -4.60
C ALA A 2 11.88 34.08 -5.59
N GLN A 3 13.17 33.74 -5.44
CA GLN A 3 13.83 32.73 -6.27
C GLN A 3 13.31 31.31 -6.02
N SER A 4 12.94 30.99 -4.77
CA SER A 4 12.34 29.71 -4.39
C SER A 4 10.93 29.56 -4.95
N LEU A 5 10.14 30.64 -5.00
CA LEU A 5 8.80 30.62 -5.62
C LEU A 5 8.88 30.49 -7.15
N LYS A 6 9.89 31.10 -7.79
CA LYS A 6 10.13 30.97 -9.24
C LYS A 6 10.38 29.51 -9.65
N LEU A 7 10.97 28.70 -8.79
CA LEU A 7 11.17 27.27 -9.05
C LEU A 7 9.82 26.54 -9.26
N TRP A 8 8.76 26.95 -8.55
CA TRP A 8 7.44 26.34 -8.64
C TRP A 8 6.65 26.76 -9.88
N THR A 9 7.13 27.73 -10.65
CA THR A 9 6.50 28.14 -11.92
C THR A 9 7.19 27.55 -13.15
N GLN A 10 8.21 26.70 -12.95
CA GLN A 10 9.08 26.18 -14.02
C GLN A 10 9.24 24.66 -13.95
N GLY A 11 9.59 24.06 -15.09
CA GLY A 11 9.87 22.62 -15.22
C GLY A 11 8.72 21.74 -14.70
N LEU A 12 9.07 20.59 -14.12
CA LEU A 12 8.09 19.64 -13.56
C LEU A 12 7.24 20.28 -12.45
N ARG A 13 7.82 21.07 -11.55
CA ARG A 13 7.05 21.72 -10.47
C ARG A 13 5.95 22.62 -11.01
N GLY A 14 6.27 23.43 -12.02
CA GLY A 14 5.28 24.25 -12.70
C GLY A 14 4.20 23.44 -13.42
N GLN A 15 4.60 22.36 -14.11
CA GLN A 15 3.66 21.48 -14.82
C GLN A 15 2.66 20.80 -13.90
N TYR A 16 3.08 20.37 -12.71
CA TYR A 16 2.20 19.68 -11.77
C TYR A 16 1.37 20.66 -10.92
N PHE A 17 2.00 21.72 -10.39
CA PHE A 17 1.43 22.52 -9.29
C PHE A 17 1.12 23.98 -9.64
N ASN A 18 1.57 24.51 -10.78
CA ASN A 18 1.29 25.89 -11.20
C ASN A 18 0.37 25.92 -12.43
N ARG A 19 -0.80 25.28 -12.28
CA ARG A 19 -1.87 25.22 -13.28
C ARG A 19 -3.22 25.30 -12.59
N LEU A 20 -4.25 25.66 -13.35
CA LEU A 20 -5.62 25.53 -12.87
C LEU A 20 -5.91 24.05 -12.60
N GLY A 21 -6.37 23.75 -11.40
CA GLY A 21 -6.80 22.40 -11.02
C GLY A 21 -8.27 22.18 -11.36
N GLU A 22 -8.62 20.93 -11.60
CA GLU A 22 -10.00 20.47 -11.69
C GLU A 22 -10.31 19.60 -10.46
N SER A 23 -11.56 19.62 -10.02
CA SER A 23 -12.02 18.67 -9.00
C SER A 23 -11.91 17.25 -9.53
N TRP A 24 -11.69 16.29 -8.65
CA TRP A 24 -11.70 14.89 -9.03
C TRP A 24 -13.08 14.51 -9.59
N PRO A 25 -13.13 13.67 -10.63
CA PRO A 25 -14.39 13.19 -11.15
C PRO A 25 -15.10 12.31 -10.11
N GLU A 26 -16.43 12.25 -10.18
CA GLU A 26 -17.21 11.33 -9.36
C GLU A 26 -17.08 9.91 -9.90
N VAL A 27 -16.25 9.10 -9.25
CA VAL A 27 -15.96 7.71 -9.63
C VAL A 27 -15.83 6.83 -8.39
N ASP A 28 -16.08 5.53 -8.52
CA ASP A 28 -15.98 4.59 -7.39
C ASP A 28 -14.54 4.22 -7.02
N ALA A 29 -13.57 4.39 -7.94
CA ALA A 29 -12.17 4.05 -7.70
C ALA A 29 -11.24 5.10 -8.32
N THR A 30 -10.29 5.58 -7.51
CA THR A 30 -9.24 6.51 -7.95
C THR A 30 -7.88 5.87 -7.70
N PHE A 31 -7.09 5.69 -8.75
CA PHE A 31 -5.72 5.17 -8.67
C PHE A 31 -4.74 6.31 -8.92
N ILE A 32 -3.76 6.47 -8.02
CA ILE A 32 -2.76 7.54 -8.09
C ILE A 32 -1.38 6.91 -8.12
N ASP A 33 -0.73 7.00 -9.27
CA ASP A 33 0.66 6.60 -9.41
C ASP A 33 1.58 7.76 -9.00
N MET A 34 2.34 7.53 -7.92
CA MET A 34 3.28 8.51 -7.39
C MET A 34 4.60 8.54 -8.20
N GLY A 35 4.92 7.48 -8.95
CA GLY A 35 6.02 7.36 -9.91
C GLY A 35 7.23 8.28 -9.67
N ILE A 36 7.30 9.36 -10.45
CA ILE A 36 8.44 10.30 -10.43
C ILE A 36 8.59 11.06 -9.09
N LEU A 37 7.51 11.22 -8.32
CA LEU A 37 7.49 11.97 -7.07
C LEU A 37 8.24 11.25 -5.94
N THR A 38 8.35 9.92 -6.00
CA THR A 38 9.06 9.14 -4.97
C THR A 38 10.58 9.24 -5.07
N GLN A 39 11.11 9.82 -6.16
CA GLN A 39 12.54 10.04 -6.35
C GLN A 39 13.08 11.10 -5.37
N ASP A 40 14.29 10.89 -4.86
CA ASP A 40 14.90 11.72 -3.80
C ASP A 40 14.96 13.22 -4.13
N GLN A 41 15.16 13.57 -5.40
CA GLN A 41 15.21 14.96 -5.87
C GLN A 41 13.86 15.69 -5.90
N ASN A 42 12.75 14.95 -5.72
CA ASN A 42 11.38 15.45 -5.81
C ASN A 42 10.66 15.42 -4.46
N LYS A 43 11.38 15.31 -3.34
CA LYS A 43 10.80 15.28 -1.98
C LYS A 43 9.87 16.45 -1.67
N ASP A 44 10.16 17.62 -2.21
CA ASP A 44 9.30 18.80 -2.08
C ASP A 44 8.00 18.66 -2.87
N MET A 45 8.06 18.15 -4.10
CA MET A 45 6.87 17.85 -4.91
C MET A 45 6.02 16.76 -4.26
N LEU A 46 6.65 15.70 -3.76
CA LEU A 46 5.97 14.63 -3.00
C LEU A 46 5.23 15.22 -1.79
N ALA A 47 5.87 16.15 -1.07
CA ALA A 47 5.26 16.79 0.08
C ALA A 47 3.99 17.57 -0.28
N VAL A 48 4.05 18.40 -1.31
CA VAL A 48 2.89 19.18 -1.76
C VAL A 48 1.78 18.24 -2.25
N ALA A 49 2.12 17.23 -3.05
CA ALA A 49 1.15 16.25 -3.55
C ALA A 49 0.43 15.54 -2.40
N LEU A 50 1.15 14.98 -1.43
CA LEU A 50 0.55 14.25 -0.32
C LEU A 50 -0.33 15.13 0.58
N ILE A 51 0.08 16.37 0.86
CA ILE A 51 -0.76 17.31 1.62
C ILE A 51 -2.05 17.61 0.85
N SER A 52 -1.96 17.83 -0.46
CA SER A 52 -3.15 18.00 -1.31
C SER A 52 -4.04 16.75 -1.32
N LEU A 53 -3.47 15.55 -1.32
CA LEU A 53 -4.22 14.29 -1.25
C LEU A 53 -4.97 14.16 0.08
N VAL A 54 -4.32 14.43 1.21
CA VAL A 54 -4.98 14.41 2.53
C VAL A 54 -6.19 15.34 2.54
N ASN A 55 -6.05 16.55 2.00
CA ASN A 55 -7.16 17.50 1.92
C ASN A 55 -8.28 17.02 0.98
N ALA A 56 -7.93 16.45 -0.18
CA ALA A 56 -8.91 15.92 -1.12
C ALA A 56 -9.71 14.76 -0.53
N ILE A 57 -9.02 13.79 0.09
CA ILE A 57 -9.64 12.66 0.80
C ILE A 57 -10.55 13.15 1.92
N THR A 58 -10.08 14.13 2.71
CA THR A 58 -10.89 14.71 3.79
C THR A 58 -12.16 15.36 3.24
N GLY A 59 -12.06 16.12 2.14
CA GLY A 59 -13.21 16.71 1.48
C GLY A 59 -14.21 15.67 0.94
N ILE A 60 -13.72 14.54 0.42
CA ILE A 60 -14.57 13.41 0.00
C ILE A 60 -15.30 12.83 1.22
N GLY A 61 -14.59 12.57 2.32
CA GLY A 61 -15.19 12.09 3.56
C GLY A 61 -16.24 13.05 4.11
N GLU A 62 -15.98 14.35 4.11
CA GLU A 62 -16.95 15.37 4.56
C GLU A 62 -18.19 15.42 3.66
N LYS A 63 -18.00 15.31 2.34
CA LYS A 63 -19.10 15.29 1.36
C LYS A 63 -20.02 14.09 1.57
N TYR A 64 -19.45 12.92 1.88
CA TYR A 64 -20.18 11.65 2.00
C TYR A 64 -20.39 11.18 3.45
N GLN A 65 -20.20 12.04 4.45
CA GLN A 65 -20.24 11.67 5.87
C GLN A 65 -21.58 11.07 6.38
N TYR A 66 -22.65 11.22 5.61
CA TYR A 66 -23.98 10.67 5.92
C TYR A 66 -24.34 9.47 5.04
N ASP A 67 -23.46 9.07 4.11
CA ASP A 67 -23.62 7.85 3.32
C ASP A 67 -23.23 6.63 4.17
N PRO A 68 -24.00 5.53 4.15
CA PRO A 68 -23.57 4.28 4.78
C PRO A 68 -22.33 3.64 4.13
N ARG A 69 -21.95 4.06 2.92
CA ARG A 69 -20.75 3.55 2.23
C ARG A 69 -19.49 4.19 2.80
N GLU A 70 -18.58 3.32 3.22
CA GLU A 70 -17.27 3.73 3.68
C GLU A 70 -16.32 4.00 2.49
N THR A 71 -15.36 4.91 2.70
CA THR A 71 -14.28 5.17 1.74
C THR A 71 -13.01 4.48 2.22
N GLU A 72 -12.42 3.67 1.37
CA GLU A 72 -11.15 3.00 1.64
C GLU A 72 -10.00 3.75 0.95
N VAL A 73 -9.04 4.22 1.75
CA VAL A 73 -7.79 4.82 1.27
C VAL A 73 -6.69 3.81 1.49
N THR A 74 -6.20 3.20 0.42
CA THR A 74 -5.08 2.27 0.49
C THR A 74 -3.83 2.91 -0.08
N GLY A 75 -2.72 2.82 0.66
CA GLY A 75 -1.40 3.15 0.12
C GLY A 75 -0.48 1.95 0.18
N ASP A 76 0.32 1.81 -0.88
CA ASP A 76 1.41 0.85 -0.97
C ASP A 76 2.75 1.55 -0.72
N GLU A 77 3.74 0.80 -0.24
CA GLU A 77 5.08 1.29 0.12
C GLU A 77 5.09 2.52 1.03
N TRP A 78 4.25 2.50 2.08
CA TRP A 78 4.11 3.61 3.03
C TRP A 78 5.41 4.06 3.68
N HIS A 79 6.42 3.20 3.77
CA HIS A 79 7.75 3.55 4.28
C HIS A 79 8.40 4.71 3.50
N VAL A 80 8.08 4.91 2.22
CA VAL A 80 8.56 6.05 1.41
C VAL A 80 8.08 7.38 1.99
N ILE A 81 6.83 7.40 2.46
CA ILE A 81 6.21 8.58 3.06
C ILE A 81 6.60 8.70 4.53
N ALA A 82 6.66 7.56 5.24
CA ALA A 82 6.84 7.52 6.68
C ALA A 82 8.18 8.10 7.15
N LYS A 83 9.25 7.95 6.34
CA LYS A 83 10.59 8.48 6.63
C LYS A 83 10.64 9.99 6.87
N ASN A 84 9.67 10.75 6.40
CA ASN A 84 9.67 12.21 6.52
C ASN A 84 8.66 12.68 7.59
N PRO A 85 9.13 13.18 8.75
CA PRO A 85 8.26 13.63 9.83
C PRO A 85 7.29 14.76 9.45
N VAL A 86 7.62 15.55 8.41
CA VAL A 86 6.74 16.62 7.91
C VAL A 86 5.54 16.03 7.19
N LEU A 87 5.72 14.89 6.50
CA LEU A 87 4.66 14.23 5.73
C LEU A 87 3.72 13.41 6.60
N ILE A 88 4.24 12.83 7.68
CA ILE A 88 3.43 12.03 8.62
C ILE A 88 2.38 12.87 9.35
N LYS A 89 2.70 14.12 9.72
CA LYS A 89 1.78 14.96 10.51
C LYS A 89 0.41 15.20 9.85
N PRO A 90 0.32 15.58 8.56
CA PRO A 90 -0.95 15.65 7.83
C PRO A 90 -1.75 14.34 7.89
N PHE A 91 -1.11 13.19 7.73
CA PHE A 91 -1.80 11.89 7.78
C PHE A 91 -2.29 11.55 9.19
N VAL A 92 -1.50 11.82 10.24
CA VAL A 92 -1.96 11.65 11.64
C VAL A 92 -3.20 12.51 11.91
N PHE A 93 -3.24 13.74 11.40
CA PHE A 93 -4.42 14.58 11.48
C PHE A 93 -5.59 13.99 10.68
N GLY A 94 -5.33 13.58 9.43
CA GLY A 94 -6.30 12.94 8.54
C GLY A 94 -6.98 11.75 9.20
N VAL A 95 -6.22 10.74 9.62
CA VAL A 95 -6.73 9.50 10.24
C VAL A 95 -7.65 9.77 11.43
N LYS A 96 -7.30 10.74 12.29
CA LYS A 96 -8.15 11.11 13.44
C LYS A 96 -9.50 11.70 13.02
N THR A 97 -9.51 12.47 11.93
CA THR A 97 -10.72 13.07 11.37
C THR A 97 -11.53 12.02 10.60
N TRP A 98 -10.86 11.24 9.76
CA TRP A 98 -11.40 10.20 8.87
C TRP A 98 -12.20 9.13 9.61
N ARG A 99 -11.79 8.77 10.83
CA ARG A 99 -12.56 7.87 11.72
C ARG A 99 -14.02 8.31 11.91
N LYS A 100 -14.30 9.62 11.91
CA LYS A 100 -15.66 10.17 12.10
C LYS A 100 -16.44 10.30 10.79
N LEU A 101 -15.77 10.16 9.65
CA LEU A 101 -16.31 10.39 8.32
C LEU A 101 -16.51 9.10 7.52
N GLY A 102 -16.34 7.93 8.16
CA GLY A 102 -16.42 6.65 7.45
C GLY A 102 -15.28 6.43 6.45
N VAL A 103 -14.10 7.03 6.70
CA VAL A 103 -12.92 6.87 5.85
C VAL A 103 -11.89 6.01 6.57
N TRP A 104 -11.49 4.91 5.93
CA TRP A 104 -10.49 3.97 6.40
C TRP A 104 -9.15 4.19 5.70
N LEU A 105 -8.06 3.94 6.42
CA LEU A 105 -6.70 4.02 5.88
C LEU A 105 -6.01 2.66 6.03
N THR A 106 -5.76 1.98 4.92
CA THR A 106 -4.92 0.78 4.87
C THR A 106 -3.51 1.12 4.40
N GLN A 107 -2.53 0.65 5.17
CA GLN A 107 -1.12 0.89 4.90
C GLN A 107 -0.38 -0.42 4.67
N ALA A 108 0.14 -0.61 3.46
CA ALA A 108 1.08 -1.68 3.17
C ALA A 108 2.53 -1.15 3.25
N THR A 109 3.37 -1.85 3.99
CA THR A 109 4.81 -1.56 4.11
C THR A 109 5.60 -2.82 4.42
N GLN A 110 6.83 -2.89 3.92
CA GLN A 110 7.76 -3.98 4.21
C GLN A 110 8.71 -3.63 5.37
N ASN A 111 8.96 -2.34 5.62
CA ASN A 111 9.94 -1.91 6.61
C ASN A 111 9.32 -0.99 7.66
N LEU A 112 9.22 -1.48 8.90
CA LEU A 112 8.78 -0.70 10.06
C LEU A 112 9.92 0.03 10.77
N ASP A 113 11.19 -0.37 10.55
CA ASP A 113 12.35 0.34 11.14
C ASP A 113 12.39 1.81 10.73
N ASP A 114 11.98 2.06 9.48
CA ASP A 114 12.02 3.36 8.83
C ASP A 114 10.94 4.33 9.34
N PHE A 115 10.04 3.88 10.23
CA PHE A 115 8.99 4.70 10.80
C PHE A 115 9.56 5.54 11.96
N PRO A 116 9.49 6.88 11.87
CA PRO A 116 9.95 7.74 12.93
C PRO A 116 8.97 7.70 14.10
N ASP A 117 9.39 8.15 15.29
CA ASP A 117 8.55 8.16 16.49
C ASP A 117 7.22 8.92 16.28
N GLN A 118 7.17 9.91 15.38
CA GLN A 118 5.92 10.62 15.08
C GLN A 118 4.87 9.74 14.37
N ALA A 119 5.29 8.66 13.71
CA ALA A 119 4.39 7.69 13.07
C ALA A 119 3.80 6.68 14.07
N GLU A 120 4.37 6.57 15.29
CA GLU A 120 3.81 5.78 16.38
C GLU A 120 2.35 6.18 16.67
N ALA A 121 2.08 7.48 16.69
CA ALA A 121 0.73 8.00 16.90
C ALA A 121 -0.27 7.57 15.80
N MET A 122 0.21 7.24 14.60
CA MET A 122 -0.62 6.73 13.51
C MET A 122 -0.82 5.22 13.64
N LEU A 123 0.25 4.48 13.93
CA LEU A 123 0.21 3.02 14.08
C LEU A 123 -0.57 2.58 15.33
N ASN A 124 -0.53 3.35 16.41
CA ASN A 124 -1.32 3.11 17.62
C ASN A 124 -2.83 3.30 17.39
N LEU A 125 -3.24 3.93 16.28
CA LEU A 125 -4.65 4.06 15.90
C LEU A 125 -5.11 2.90 15.00
N ALA A 126 -4.20 2.02 14.56
CA ALA A 126 -4.53 0.91 13.70
C ALA A 126 -5.28 -0.18 14.48
N GLU A 127 -6.55 -0.37 14.12
CA GLU A 127 -7.41 -1.40 14.70
C GLU A 127 -7.07 -2.81 14.20
N TRP A 128 -6.56 -2.89 12.97
CA TRP A 128 -6.26 -4.14 12.29
C TRP A 128 -4.82 -4.16 11.84
N TRP A 129 -4.13 -5.24 12.19
CA TRP A 129 -2.79 -5.56 11.73
C TRP A 129 -2.83 -6.84 10.92
N TYR A 130 -2.34 -6.77 9.68
CA TYR A 130 -2.18 -7.93 8.80
C TYR A 130 -0.69 -8.19 8.63
N CYS A 131 -0.17 -9.08 9.46
CA CYS A 131 1.25 -9.40 9.49
C CYS A 131 1.49 -10.62 8.61
N MET A 132 2.05 -10.40 7.43
CA MET A 132 2.46 -11.47 6.52
C MET A 132 3.72 -12.18 7.06
N VAL A 133 4.26 -13.15 6.31
CA VAL A 133 5.52 -13.81 6.67
C VAL A 133 6.63 -12.78 6.84
N MET A 134 7.22 -12.73 8.03
CA MET A 134 8.22 -11.73 8.42
C MET A 134 9.42 -12.36 9.17
N PRO A 135 10.64 -11.83 9.02
CA PRO A 135 11.78 -12.20 9.83
C PRO A 135 11.58 -11.86 11.30
N LYS A 136 12.32 -12.53 12.19
CA LYS A 136 12.25 -12.27 13.65
C LYS A 136 12.46 -10.80 14.02
N LYS A 137 13.34 -10.11 13.31
CA LYS A 137 13.62 -8.69 13.54
C LYS A 137 12.37 -7.82 13.37
N GLU A 138 11.61 -8.02 12.30
CA GLU A 138 10.38 -7.25 12.04
C GLU A 138 9.29 -7.51 13.11
N ILE A 139 9.25 -8.72 13.70
CA ILE A 139 8.37 -9.01 14.84
C ILE A 139 8.76 -8.17 16.07
N ASP A 140 10.07 -8.02 16.31
CA ASP A 140 10.57 -7.16 17.38
C ASP A 140 10.26 -5.67 17.08
N ASP A 141 10.28 -5.25 15.81
CA ASP A 141 9.94 -3.89 15.40
C ASP A 141 8.44 -3.58 15.58
N ILE A 142 7.55 -4.55 15.33
CA ILE A 142 6.11 -4.42 15.66
C ILE A 142 5.93 -4.22 17.17
N SER A 143 6.77 -4.84 17.99
CA SER A 143 6.70 -4.71 19.44
C SER A 143 6.96 -3.28 19.94
N ARG A 144 7.46 -2.37 19.07
CA ARG A 144 7.58 -0.92 19.34
C ARG A 144 6.23 -0.20 19.33
N PHE A 145 5.27 -0.71 18.56
CA PHE A 145 3.99 -0.06 18.28
C PHE A 145 2.79 -0.81 18.87
N ARG A 146 2.99 -2.09 19.20
CA ARG A 146 1.96 -2.95 19.79
C ARG A 146 2.59 -3.87 20.82
N ASP A 147 2.02 -3.92 22.01
CA ASP A 147 2.41 -4.90 23.01
C ASP A 147 2.02 -6.31 22.53
N LEU A 148 3.02 -7.16 22.32
CA LEU A 148 2.84 -8.54 21.87
C LEU A 148 3.20 -9.52 22.97
N THR A 149 2.32 -10.49 23.24
CA THR A 149 2.63 -11.63 24.13
C THR A 149 3.63 -12.59 23.48
N ASP A 150 4.26 -13.43 24.29
CA ASP A 150 5.18 -14.46 23.76
C ASP A 150 4.46 -15.45 22.83
N GLU A 151 3.18 -15.75 23.11
CA GLU A 151 2.33 -16.56 22.22
C GLU A 151 2.07 -15.87 20.88
N GLU A 152 1.79 -14.57 20.87
CA GLU A 152 1.57 -13.79 19.65
C GLU A 152 2.83 -13.71 18.80
N LYS A 153 4.00 -13.48 19.42
CA LYS A 153 5.29 -13.51 18.73
C LYS A 153 5.57 -14.88 18.10
N ARG A 154 5.23 -15.96 18.81
CA ARG A 154 5.34 -17.33 18.28
C ARG A 154 4.39 -17.57 17.12
N LEU A 155 3.16 -17.05 17.19
CA LEU A 155 2.18 -17.16 16.11
C LEU A 155 2.64 -16.40 14.86
N LEU A 156 3.14 -15.17 15.01
CA LEU A 156 3.72 -14.37 13.93
C LEU A 156 4.87 -15.13 13.25
N GLY A 157 5.77 -15.72 14.04
CA GLY A 157 6.87 -16.54 13.53
C GLY A 157 6.47 -17.89 12.92
N SER A 158 5.19 -18.29 13.01
CA SER A 158 4.70 -19.57 12.49
C SER A 158 4.17 -19.50 11.07
N ALA A 159 3.85 -18.31 10.57
CA ALA A 159 3.29 -18.09 9.23
C ALA A 159 4.26 -18.54 8.13
N ARG A 160 3.73 -19.21 7.09
CA ARG A 160 4.51 -19.77 5.99
C ARG A 160 4.06 -19.25 4.63
N LYS A 161 5.00 -19.23 3.68
CA LYS A 161 4.75 -18.97 2.26
C LYS A 161 5.12 -20.22 1.47
N GLU A 162 4.21 -20.68 0.63
CA GLU A 162 4.48 -21.72 -0.36
C GLU A 162 4.23 -21.12 -1.76
N PRO A 163 5.30 -20.75 -2.50
CA PRO A 163 5.20 -20.08 -3.79
C PRO A 163 4.24 -20.79 -4.76
N GLY A 164 3.41 -20.00 -5.43
CA GLY A 164 2.39 -20.51 -6.34
C GLY A 164 1.18 -21.15 -5.66
N LYS A 165 1.19 -21.45 -4.35
CA LYS A 165 0.07 -22.09 -3.66
C LYS A 165 -0.67 -21.14 -2.72
N TYR A 166 0.01 -20.69 -1.65
CA TYR A 166 -0.59 -19.85 -0.64
C TYR A 166 0.45 -19.03 0.12
N VAL A 167 -0.04 -17.97 0.76
CA VAL A 167 0.72 -17.20 1.75
C VAL A 167 -0.10 -17.14 3.03
N GLU A 168 0.53 -17.40 4.15
CA GLU A 168 -0.07 -17.20 5.47
C GLU A 168 0.33 -15.84 6.05
N GLY A 169 -0.51 -15.37 6.96
CA GLY A 169 -0.23 -14.23 7.81
C GLY A 169 -1.00 -14.37 9.11
N VAL A 170 -0.78 -13.44 10.02
CA VAL A 170 -1.50 -13.32 11.27
C VAL A 170 -2.29 -12.03 11.23
N VAL A 171 -3.61 -12.14 11.43
CA VAL A 171 -4.47 -10.98 11.65
C VAL A 171 -4.53 -10.73 13.15
N MET A 172 -4.36 -9.47 13.55
CA MET A 172 -4.41 -9.07 14.95
C MET A 172 -5.26 -7.79 15.10
N SER A 173 -6.21 -7.82 16.01
CA SER A 173 -7.06 -6.70 16.45
C SER A 173 -7.31 -6.83 17.95
N ASP A 174 -8.17 -5.98 18.52
CA ASP A 174 -8.55 -6.09 19.94
C ASP A 174 -9.40 -7.33 20.24
N THR A 175 -10.06 -7.91 19.23
CA THR A 175 -11.04 -8.99 19.41
C THR A 175 -10.63 -10.31 18.77
N VAL A 176 -9.70 -10.28 17.82
CA VAL A 176 -9.22 -11.47 17.12
C VAL A 176 -7.73 -11.40 16.88
N THR A 177 -7.04 -12.48 17.27
CA THR A 177 -5.66 -12.78 16.86
C THR A 177 -5.65 -14.20 16.30
N SER A 178 -5.38 -14.36 15.01
CA SER A 178 -5.45 -15.67 14.36
C SER A 178 -4.57 -15.76 13.11
N LEU A 179 -4.11 -16.99 12.81
CA LEU A 179 -3.48 -17.30 11.54
C LEU A 179 -4.53 -17.31 10.43
N PHE A 180 -4.28 -16.62 9.34
CA PHE A 180 -5.06 -16.72 8.12
C PHE A 180 -4.18 -17.23 6.98
N ARG A 181 -4.83 -17.79 5.96
CA ARG A 181 -4.18 -18.26 4.74
C ARG A 181 -4.87 -17.64 3.53
N ILE A 182 -4.07 -17.00 2.68
CA ILE A 182 -4.52 -16.43 1.41
C ILE A 182 -4.13 -17.38 0.28
N VAL A 183 -5.15 -17.83 -0.46
CA VAL A 183 -4.99 -18.53 -1.74
C VAL A 183 -5.43 -17.57 -2.83
N MET A 184 -4.47 -16.83 -3.40
CA MET A 184 -4.78 -15.84 -4.44
C MET A 184 -5.18 -16.53 -5.74
N PRO A 185 -6.22 -16.02 -6.44
CA PRO A 185 -6.57 -16.49 -7.79
C PRO A 185 -5.34 -16.46 -8.72
N GLY A 186 -5.17 -17.47 -9.58
CA GLY A 186 -4.01 -17.58 -10.46
C GLY A 186 -3.78 -16.32 -11.32
N LEU A 187 -4.87 -15.71 -11.82
CA LEU A 187 -4.80 -14.49 -12.61
C LEU A 187 -4.27 -13.28 -11.82
N ALA A 188 -4.71 -13.12 -10.57
CA ALA A 188 -4.24 -12.02 -9.73
C ALA A 188 -2.73 -12.15 -9.46
N LEU A 189 -2.25 -13.37 -9.21
CA LEU A 189 -0.81 -13.63 -9.06
C LEU A 189 -0.07 -13.33 -10.36
N ALA A 190 -0.51 -13.89 -11.49
CA ALA A 190 0.14 -13.72 -12.79
C ALA A 190 0.28 -12.25 -13.22
N LEU A 191 -0.73 -11.41 -12.92
CA LEU A 191 -0.68 -9.97 -13.18
C LEU A 191 0.23 -9.22 -12.20
N ALA A 192 0.32 -9.67 -10.95
CA ALA A 192 1.15 -9.06 -9.91
C ALA A 192 2.62 -9.47 -9.96
N GLN A 193 2.98 -10.44 -10.82
CA GLN A 193 4.33 -10.92 -10.99
C GLN A 193 5.27 -9.81 -11.48
N THR A 194 6.30 -9.51 -10.68
CA THR A 194 7.27 -8.44 -10.94
C THR A 194 8.72 -8.90 -10.84
N ASP A 195 8.97 -10.13 -10.40
CA ASP A 195 10.32 -10.69 -10.30
C ASP A 195 10.93 -10.92 -11.69
N ASN A 196 12.26 -10.92 -11.75
CA ASN A 196 12.97 -10.95 -13.04
C ASN A 196 12.70 -12.25 -13.81
N ASP A 197 12.76 -13.39 -13.12
CA ASP A 197 12.44 -14.71 -13.67
C ASP A 197 10.98 -14.80 -14.15
N GLU A 198 10.04 -14.22 -13.42
CA GLU A 198 8.63 -14.16 -13.82
C GLU A 198 8.43 -13.30 -15.08
N LYS A 199 9.11 -12.15 -15.16
CA LYS A 199 9.11 -11.28 -16.36
C LYS A 199 9.72 -12.00 -17.57
N VAL A 200 10.82 -12.72 -17.37
CA VAL A 200 11.46 -13.51 -18.42
C VAL A 200 10.50 -14.59 -18.91
N ARG A 201 9.88 -15.37 -18.01
CA ARG A 201 8.91 -16.41 -18.35
C ARG A 201 7.73 -15.85 -19.15
N ARG A 202 7.18 -14.69 -18.74
CA ARG A 202 6.09 -14.03 -19.48
C ARG A 202 6.52 -13.65 -20.89
N HIS A 203 7.71 -13.08 -21.03
CA HIS A 203 8.26 -12.69 -22.35
C HIS A 203 8.53 -13.89 -23.25
N GLU A 204 8.97 -15.02 -22.69
CA GLU A 204 9.14 -16.27 -23.42
C GLU A 204 7.80 -16.77 -23.99
N LEU A 205 6.74 -16.81 -23.17
CA LEU A 205 5.40 -17.19 -23.61
C LEU A 205 4.85 -16.26 -24.70
N MET A 206 5.07 -14.95 -24.57
CA MET A 206 4.69 -13.98 -25.60
C MET A 206 5.36 -14.29 -26.94
N LYS A 207 6.64 -14.65 -26.93
CA LYS A 207 7.39 -15.02 -28.15
C LYS A 207 6.98 -16.37 -28.72
N GLU A 208 6.85 -17.39 -27.87
CA GLU A 208 6.54 -18.76 -28.28
C GLU A 208 5.15 -18.83 -28.95
N HIS A 209 4.16 -18.17 -28.36
CA HIS A 209 2.78 -18.23 -28.82
C HIS A 209 2.36 -17.02 -29.68
N ASN A 210 3.27 -16.05 -29.87
CA ASN A 210 2.99 -14.79 -30.58
C ASN A 210 1.74 -14.07 -30.03
N ILE A 211 1.72 -13.86 -28.72
CA ILE A 211 0.60 -13.29 -27.95
C ILE A 211 1.01 -12.03 -27.18
N ASN A 212 0.03 -11.25 -26.75
CA ASN A 212 0.26 -10.07 -25.92
C ASN A 212 0.48 -10.43 -24.43
N GLU A 213 0.85 -9.42 -23.63
CA GLU A 213 1.17 -9.61 -22.21
C GLU A 213 0.00 -10.15 -21.39
N LEU A 214 -1.22 -9.65 -21.64
CA LEU A 214 -2.42 -10.12 -20.95
C LEU A 214 -2.73 -11.58 -21.25
N GLN A 215 -2.59 -11.99 -22.51
CA GLN A 215 -2.76 -13.37 -22.93
C GLN A 215 -1.71 -14.29 -22.29
N ALA A 216 -0.45 -13.85 -22.20
CA ALA A 216 0.60 -14.59 -21.52
C ALA A 216 0.30 -14.72 -20.01
N ALA A 217 -0.18 -13.66 -19.35
CA ALA A 217 -0.60 -13.72 -17.94
C ALA A 217 -1.78 -14.68 -17.73
N LEU A 218 -2.75 -14.75 -18.65
CA LEU A 218 -3.85 -15.72 -18.61
C LEU A 218 -3.36 -17.16 -18.76
N MET A 219 -2.33 -17.41 -19.57
CA MET A 219 -1.71 -18.74 -19.67
C MET A 219 -1.02 -19.13 -18.37
N ILE A 220 -0.21 -18.24 -17.80
CA ILE A 220 0.45 -18.46 -16.48
C ILE A 220 -0.60 -18.72 -15.39
N ALA A 221 -1.70 -17.95 -15.38
CA ALA A 221 -2.80 -18.14 -14.45
C ALA A 221 -3.39 -19.55 -14.52
N LYS A 222 -3.60 -20.04 -15.75
CA LYS A 222 -4.10 -21.40 -15.99
C LYS A 222 -3.10 -22.47 -15.53
N GLU A 223 -1.82 -22.29 -15.83
CA GLU A 223 -0.74 -23.18 -15.36
C GLU A 223 -0.72 -23.28 -13.82
N LEU A 224 -0.87 -22.14 -13.12
CA LEU A 224 -0.94 -22.09 -11.65
C LEU A 224 -2.15 -22.85 -11.10
N ASP A 225 -3.33 -22.65 -11.69
CA ASP A 225 -4.57 -23.28 -11.22
C ASP A 225 -4.58 -24.81 -11.50
N GLU A 226 -4.00 -25.24 -12.63
CA GLU A 226 -3.79 -26.66 -12.94
C GLU A 226 -2.81 -27.32 -11.96
N ALA A 227 -1.66 -26.67 -11.70
CA ALA A 227 -0.67 -27.18 -10.75
C ALA A 227 -1.24 -27.37 -9.34
N ARG A 228 -2.10 -26.44 -8.88
CA ARG A 228 -2.80 -26.54 -7.60
C ARG A 228 -3.82 -27.68 -7.56
N SER A 229 -4.47 -27.95 -8.68
CA SER A 229 -5.49 -28.99 -8.77
C SER A 229 -4.89 -30.41 -8.73
N GLN A 230 -3.67 -30.57 -9.25
CA GLN A 230 -2.94 -31.85 -9.25
C GLN A 230 -2.31 -32.22 -7.89
N GLN A 231 -2.24 -31.27 -6.96
CA GLN A 231 -1.62 -31.43 -5.64
C GLN A 231 -2.63 -31.56 -4.49
N ARG A 232 -3.93 -31.62 -4.80
CA ARG A 232 -5.00 -31.94 -3.86
C ARG A 232 -5.20 -33.45 -3.77
#